data_AF-A0A514BWT6-F1
#
_entry.id   AF-A0A514BWT6-F1
#
_cell.length_a   1.000
_cell.length_b   1.000
_cell.length_c   1.000
_cell.angle_alpha   90.00
_cell.angle_beta   90.00
_cell.angle_gamma   90.00
#
_symmetry.space_group_name_H-M   'P 1'
#
loop_
_entity.id
_entity.type
_entity.pdbx_description
1 polymer ?
#
loop_
_entity_poly.entity_id
_entity_poly.type
_entity_poly.pdbx_seq_one_letter_code
_entity_poly.pdbx_strand_id
1 'polypeptide(L)'
;MQQLTLNFEPGLAARHSSLKTCIAAGVYQRGVEAVAAKIDRSTSHLSEALSGSDRRKFSVDELERYIEKTGDTTPVLYLVAKYLRDPEVSRQEALAKVKWLADQMGEAMRAAGLDMGL
;
A
#
# COMPACT_ATOMS: atom_id res chain seq x y z
N MET A 1 25.46 5.78 8.01
CA MET A 1 24.26 5.40 7.24
C MET A 1 23.28 4.76 8.21
N GLN A 2 22.17 5.43 8.52
CA GLN A 2 21.11 4.84 9.34
C GLN A 2 20.30 3.89 8.46
N GLN A 3 20.32 2.61 8.77
CA GLN A 3 19.52 1.60 8.09
C GLN A 3 18.05 1.83 8.49
N LEU A 4 17.25 2.34 7.55
CA LEU A 4 15.81 2.42 7.70
C LEU A 4 15.26 1.00 7.65
N THR A 5 14.90 0.44 8.81
CA THR A 5 14.11 -0.78 8.89
C THR A 5 12.71 -0.46 8.40
N LEU A 6 12.52 -0.50 7.08
CA LEU A 6 11.24 -0.31 6.44
C LEU A 6 10.40 -1.57 6.70
N ASN A 7 9.47 -1.49 7.65
CA ASN A 7 8.43 -2.50 7.81
C ASN A 7 7.52 -2.44 6.58
N PHE A 8 7.90 -3.15 5.53
CA PHE A 8 7.06 -3.31 4.35
C PHE A 8 5.92 -4.26 4.70
N GLU A 9 4.74 -3.72 5.02
CA GLU A 9 3.50 -4.49 5.08
C GLU A 9 3.38 -5.32 3.77
N PRO A 10 3.53 -6.64 3.82
CA PRO A 10 3.45 -7.47 2.62
C PRO A 10 2.02 -7.39 2.08
N GLY A 11 1.87 -6.69 0.96
CA GLY A 11 0.59 -6.50 0.29
C GLY A 11 0.28 -5.08 -0.14
N LEU A 12 1.06 -4.06 0.25
CA LEU A 12 0.74 -2.68 -0.16
C LEU A 12 0.74 -2.50 -1.70
N ALA A 13 1.71 -3.09 -2.39
CA ALA A 13 1.75 -3.12 -3.86
C ALA A 13 0.64 -4.00 -4.47
N ALA A 14 0.10 -4.97 -3.72
CA ALA A 14 -1.00 -5.82 -4.16
C ALA A 14 -2.39 -5.19 -3.91
N ARG A 15 -2.52 -4.31 -2.91
CA ARG A 15 -3.77 -3.62 -2.54
C ARG A 15 -4.13 -2.48 -3.52
N HIS A 16 -3.17 -1.99 -4.30
CA HIS A 16 -3.38 -0.88 -5.23
C HIS A 16 -2.83 -1.22 -6.62
N SER A 17 -3.65 -1.03 -7.66
CA SER A 17 -3.23 -1.26 -9.06
C SER A 17 -2.27 -0.18 -9.57
N SER A 18 -2.33 1.03 -8.99
CA SER A 18 -1.52 2.18 -9.39
C SER A 18 -1.20 3.09 -8.20
N LEU A 19 -0.18 3.95 -8.37
CA LEU A 19 0.13 5.01 -7.41
C LEU A 19 -1.09 5.92 -7.19
N LYS A 20 -1.83 6.23 -8.26
CA LYS A 20 -3.04 7.03 -8.20
C LYS A 20 -4.09 6.40 -7.29
N THR A 21 -4.30 5.08 -7.39
CA THR A 21 -5.24 4.34 -6.52
C THR A 21 -4.78 4.33 -5.07
N CYS A 22 -3.47 4.25 -4.83
CA CYS A 22 -2.89 4.35 -3.48
C CYS A 22 -3.17 5.73 -2.85
N ILE A 23 -2.94 6.81 -3.61
CA ILE A 23 -3.20 8.18 -3.15
C ILE A 23 -4.70 8.38 -2.93
N ALA A 24 -5.54 7.91 -3.86
CA ALA A 24 -6.99 8.02 -3.75
C ALA A 24 -7.50 7.35 -2.46
N ALA A 25 -7.04 6.13 -2.15
CA ALA A 25 -7.41 5.46 -0.91
C ALA A 25 -7.02 6.28 0.34
N GLY A 26 -5.81 6.82 0.37
CA GLY A 26 -5.34 7.67 1.48
C GLY A 26 -6.12 8.98 1.63
N VAL A 27 -6.51 9.59 0.51
CA VAL A 27 -7.35 10.80 0.46
C VAL A 27 -8.75 10.52 0.96
N TYR A 28 -9.40 9.46 0.48
CA TYR A 28 -10.76 9.10 0.89
C TYR A 28 -10.81 8.71 2.38
N GLN A 29 -9.82 7.97 2.88
CA GLN A 29 -9.75 7.59 4.29
C GLN A 29 -9.67 8.80 5.24
N ARG A 30 -9.01 9.88 4.82
CA ARG A 30 -8.82 11.11 5.62
C ARG A 30 -9.89 12.17 5.36
N GLY A 31 -10.78 11.92 4.41
CA GLY A 31 -11.76 12.89 3.92
C GLY A 31 -11.19 13.77 2.82
N VAL A 32 -11.83 13.74 1.65
CA VAL A 32 -11.40 14.47 0.44
C VAL A 32 -11.34 15.97 0.69
N GLU A 33 -12.33 16.54 1.39
CA GLU A 33 -12.42 17.97 1.69
C GLU A 33 -11.26 18.42 2.59
N ALA A 34 -10.97 17.67 3.65
CA ALA A 34 -9.88 17.99 4.57
C ALA A 34 -8.52 17.94 3.86
N VAL A 35 -8.31 16.97 2.97
CA VAL A 35 -7.06 16.87 2.20
C VAL A 35 -6.96 17.96 1.15
N ALA A 36 -8.05 18.24 0.43
CA ALA A 36 -8.08 19.29 -0.59
C ALA A 36 -7.72 20.66 0.02
N ALA A 37 -8.29 21.00 1.18
CA ALA A 37 -7.95 22.22 1.92
C ALA A 37 -6.47 22.29 2.31
N LYS A 38 -5.88 21.17 2.75
CA LYS A 38 -4.47 21.12 3.16
C LYS A 38 -3.48 21.34 2.01
N ILE A 39 -3.80 20.86 0.82
CA ILE A 39 -2.91 20.94 -0.35
C ILE A 39 -3.22 22.14 -1.26
N ASP A 40 -4.12 23.04 -0.82
CA ASP A 40 -4.56 24.22 -1.58
C ASP A 40 -5.24 23.84 -2.91
N ARG A 41 -6.20 22.91 -2.83
CA ARG A 41 -7.01 22.46 -3.96
C ARG A 41 -8.49 22.47 -3.65
N SER A 42 -9.30 22.63 -4.69
CA SER A 42 -10.74 22.42 -4.57
C SER A 42 -11.06 20.92 -4.49
N THR A 43 -12.05 20.57 -3.68
CA THR A 43 -12.53 19.19 -3.52
C THR A 43 -12.93 18.56 -4.85
N SER A 44 -13.58 19.33 -5.72
CA SER A 44 -13.95 18.88 -7.08
C SER A 44 -12.73 18.56 -7.93
N HIS A 45 -11.70 19.41 -7.89
CA HIS A 45 -10.48 19.18 -8.66
C HIS A 45 -9.78 17.90 -8.19
N LEU A 46 -9.60 17.76 -6.87
CA LEU A 46 -8.93 16.60 -6.28
C LEU A 46 -9.69 15.30 -6.58
N SER A 47 -11.01 15.29 -6.41
CA SER A 47 -11.83 14.09 -6.67
C SER A 47 -11.77 13.67 -8.14
N GLU A 48 -11.84 14.61 -9.08
CA GLU A 48 -11.82 14.31 -10.51
C GLU A 48 -10.42 13.92 -11.01
N ALA A 49 -9.35 14.47 -10.42
CA ALA A 49 -7.98 14.06 -10.73
C ALA A 49 -7.68 12.61 -10.28
N LEU A 50 -8.32 12.17 -9.20
CA LEU A 50 -8.16 10.85 -8.60
C LEU A 50 -9.14 9.80 -9.13
N SER A 51 -10.25 10.19 -9.75
CA SER A 51 -11.27 9.28 -10.29
C SER A 51 -10.86 8.53 -11.57
N GLY A 52 -9.68 8.83 -12.12
CA GLY A 52 -9.21 8.22 -13.37
C GLY A 52 -9.68 8.94 -14.64
N SER A 53 -10.35 10.09 -14.50
CA SER A 53 -10.66 10.96 -15.64
C SER A 53 -9.38 11.58 -16.22
N ASP A 54 -9.38 11.87 -17.53
CA ASP A 54 -8.21 12.45 -18.20
C ASP A 54 -8.19 13.99 -18.16
N ARG A 55 -9.31 14.61 -17.72
CA ARG A 55 -9.50 16.07 -17.72
C ARG A 55 -8.69 16.80 -16.67
N ARG A 56 -8.55 16.22 -15.47
CA ARG A 56 -7.78 16.81 -14.38
C ARG A 56 -6.66 15.88 -14.00
N LYS A 57 -5.46 16.44 -13.83
CA LYS A 57 -4.26 15.69 -13.50
C LYS A 57 -3.90 15.92 -12.05
N PHE A 58 -3.32 14.89 -11.44
CA PHE A 58 -2.66 14.98 -10.15
C PHE A 58 -1.16 15.00 -10.43
N SER A 59 -0.50 16.12 -10.18
CA SER A 59 0.93 16.32 -10.47
C SER A 59 1.82 15.70 -9.39
N VAL A 60 3.13 15.64 -9.68
CA VAL A 60 4.13 15.20 -8.71
C VAL A 60 4.30 16.24 -7.60
N ASP A 61 4.19 17.54 -7.90
CA ASP A 61 4.19 18.60 -6.87
C ASP A 61 3.01 18.44 -5.90
N GLU A 62 1.84 18.06 -6.42
CA GLU A 62 0.66 17.76 -5.58
C GLU A 62 0.88 16.52 -4.72
N LEU A 63 1.62 15.52 -5.23
CA LEU A 63 2.03 14.35 -4.44
C LEU A 63 2.96 14.75 -3.30
N GLU A 64 4.00 15.54 -3.57
CA GLU A 64 4.93 15.99 -2.54
C GLU A 64 4.21 16.80 -1.47
N ARG A 65 3.34 17.73 -1.89
CA ARG A 65 2.51 18.52 -0.96
C ARG A 65 1.53 17.63 -0.17
N TYR A 66 0.94 16.62 -0.80
CA TYR A 66 0.10 15.64 -0.11
C TYR A 66 0.88 14.93 1.00
N ILE A 67 2.06 14.40 0.70
CA ILE A 67 2.91 13.69 1.66
C ILE A 67 3.30 14.63 2.81
N GLU A 68 3.77 15.84 2.48
CA GLU A 68 4.20 16.84 3.47
C GLU A 68 3.05 17.24 4.41
N LYS A 69 1.86 17.54 3.88
CA LYS A 69 0.75 18.08 4.68
C LYS A 69 -0.08 17.02 5.39
N THR A 70 -0.05 15.77 4.92
CA THR A 70 -0.81 14.67 5.52
C THR A 70 0.05 13.72 6.35
N GLY A 71 1.38 13.73 6.15
CA GLY A 71 2.29 12.73 6.70
C GLY A 71 2.14 11.34 6.10
N ASP A 72 1.34 11.18 5.04
CA ASP A 72 1.08 9.89 4.44
C ASP A 72 2.23 9.46 3.51
N THR A 73 3.15 8.66 4.03
CA THR A 73 4.27 8.10 3.27
C THR A 73 3.90 6.84 2.47
N THR A 74 2.64 6.38 2.54
CA THR A 74 2.16 5.18 1.85
C THR A 74 2.43 5.20 0.33
N PRO A 75 2.25 6.33 -0.40
CA PRO A 75 2.57 6.38 -1.83
C PRO A 75 4.04 6.10 -2.15
N VAL A 76 4.97 6.56 -1.31
CA VAL A 76 6.40 6.28 -1.45
C VAL A 76 6.69 4.82 -1.17
N LEU A 77 6.17 4.28 -0.06
CA LEU A 77 6.32 2.87 0.31
C LEU A 77 5.75 1.94 -0.77
N TYR A 78 4.65 2.34 -1.40
CA TYR A 78 4.08 1.62 -2.54
C TYR A 78 5.06 1.58 -3.72
N LEU A 79 5.70 2.69 -4.08
CA LEU A 79 6.68 2.72 -5.18
C LEU A 79 7.91 1.88 -4.87
N VAL A 80 8.44 1.97 -3.65
CA VAL A 80 9.57 1.16 -3.21
C VAL A 80 9.20 -0.33 -3.26
N ALA A 81 8.03 -0.70 -2.71
CA ALA A 81 7.56 -2.08 -2.74
C ALA A 81 7.33 -2.58 -4.17
N LYS A 82 6.87 -1.73 -5.09
CA LYS A 82 6.55 -2.12 -6.46
C LYS A 82 7.79 -2.22 -7.37
N TYR A 83 8.78 -1.35 -7.19
CA TYR A 83 9.88 -1.20 -8.16
C TYR A 83 11.28 -1.46 -7.59
N LEU A 84 11.46 -1.41 -6.26
CA LEU A 84 12.77 -1.54 -5.61
C LEU A 84 12.89 -2.81 -4.74
N ARG A 85 11.89 -3.70 -4.75
CA ARG A 85 11.98 -4.96 -4.02
C ARG A 85 12.96 -5.91 -4.70
N ASP A 86 13.88 -6.44 -3.91
CA ASP A 86 14.76 -7.53 -4.34
C ASP A 86 13.91 -8.81 -4.56
N PRO A 87 14.00 -9.44 -5.74
CA PRO A 87 13.29 -10.68 -6.02
C PRO A 87 13.66 -11.81 -5.05
N GLU A 88 14.90 -11.83 -4.54
CA GLU A 88 15.37 -12.82 -3.59
C GLU A 88 14.72 -12.64 -2.22
N VAL A 89 14.66 -11.40 -1.73
CA VAL A 89 13.97 -11.07 -0.48
C VAL A 89 12.48 -11.39 -0.59
N SER A 90 11.86 -11.08 -1.74
CA SER A 90 10.45 -11.39 -1.99
C SER A 90 10.17 -12.90 -1.98
N ARG A 91 11.07 -13.70 -2.54
CA ARG A 91 11.01 -15.17 -2.54
C ARG A 91 11.13 -15.74 -1.12
N GLN A 92 12.07 -15.22 -0.33
CA GLN A 92 12.27 -15.64 1.05
C GLN A 92 11.08 -15.29 1.95
N GLU A 93 10.53 -14.08 1.83
CA GLU A 93 9.30 -13.67 2.53
C GLU A 93 8.11 -14.57 2.15
N ALA A 94 7.95 -14.90 0.87
CA ALA A 94 6.89 -15.79 0.40
C ALA A 94 7.05 -17.20 0.99
N LEU A 95 8.26 -17.76 0.99
CA LEU A 95 8.55 -19.06 1.60
C LEU A 95 8.27 -19.07 3.11
N ALA A 96 8.68 -18.02 3.83
CA ALA A 96 8.41 -17.88 5.25
C ALA A 96 6.91 -17.83 5.55
N LYS A 97 6.14 -17.10 4.72
CA LYS A 97 4.68 -17.03 4.83
C LYS A 97 4.00 -18.36 4.53
N VAL A 98 4.46 -19.09 3.51
CA VAL A 98 3.97 -20.45 3.20
C VAL A 98 4.22 -21.39 4.37
N LYS A 99 5.42 -21.36 4.96
CA LYS A 99 5.74 -22.18 6.13
C LYS A 99 4.82 -21.87 7.31
N TRP A 100 4.64 -20.59 7.64
CA TRP A 100 3.77 -20.17 8.72
C TRP A 100 2.31 -20.62 8.51
N LEU A 101 1.79 -20.50 7.28
CA LEU A 101 0.45 -20.98 6.94
C LEU A 101 0.34 -22.50 7.05
N ALA A 102 1.35 -23.25 6.59
CA ALA A 102 1.36 -24.71 6.70
C ALA A 102 1.34 -25.16 8.17
N ASP A 103 2.11 -24.50 9.03
CA ASP A 103 2.12 -24.76 10.48
C ASP A 103 0.73 -24.51 11.10
N GLN A 104 0.08 -23.37 10.76
CA GLN A 104 -1.26 -23.04 11.23
C GLN A 104 -2.35 -23.99 10.70
N MET A 105 -2.26 -24.41 9.43
CA MET A 105 -3.17 -25.38 8.85
C MET A 105 -3.03 -26.75 9.52
N GLY A 106 -1.80 -27.20 9.78
CA GLY A 106 -1.54 -28.44 10.50
C GLY A 106 -2.16 -28.43 11.90
N GLU A 107 -2.02 -27.33 12.63
CA GLU A 107 -2.64 -27.15 13.96
C GLU A 107 -4.18 -27.19 13.88
N ALA A 108 -4.77 -26.45 12.94
CA ALA A 108 -6.22 -26.40 12.75
C ALA A 108 -6.80 -27.77 12.33
N MET A 109 -6.10 -28.51 11.47
CA MET A 109 -6.52 -29.84 11.03
C MET A 109 -6.46 -30.87 12.16
N ARG A 110 -5.40 -30.83 12.99
CA ARG A 110 -5.31 -31.66 14.21
C ARG A 110 -6.44 -31.35 15.19
N ALA A 111 -6.77 -30.07 15.39
CA ALA A 111 -7.90 -29.65 16.21
C ALA A 111 -9.26 -30.15 15.65
N ALA A 112 -9.36 -30.28 14.33
CA ALA A 112 -10.54 -30.83 13.64
C ALA A 112 -10.55 -32.37 13.55
N GLY A 113 -9.54 -33.07 14.07
CA GLY A 113 -9.42 -34.53 14.01
C GLY A 113 -9.07 -35.07 12.62
N LEU A 114 -8.54 -34.23 11.73
CA LEU A 114 -8.06 -34.61 10.40
C LEU A 114 -6.53 -34.75 10.46
N ASP A 115 -6.02 -35.97 10.26
CA ASP A 115 -4.58 -36.22 10.26
C ASP A 115 -4.00 -35.92 8.86
N MET A 116 -3.04 -34.98 8.80
CA MET A 116 -2.32 -34.68 7.57
C MET A 116 -1.22 -35.74 7.41
N GLY A 117 -1.58 -36.87 6.80
CA GLY A 117 -0.60 -37.87 6.36
C GLY A 117 0.28 -37.28 5.26
N LEU A 118 1.38 -36.64 5.66
CA LEU A 118 2.49 -36.22 4.82
C LEU A 118 3.79 -36.79 5.37
#